data_AF-A0A4Y4M5I6-F1
#
_entry.id   AF-A0A4Y4M5I6-F1
#
_cell.length_a   1.000
_cell.length_b   1.000
_cell.length_c   1.000
_cell.angle_alpha   90.00
_cell.angle_beta   90.00
_cell.angle_gamma   90.00
#
_symmetry.space_group_name_H-M   'P 1'
#
loop_
_entity.id
_entity.type
_entity.pdbx_description
1 polymer ?
#
loop_
_entity_poly.entity_id
_entity_poly.type
_entity_poly.pdbx_seq_one_letter_code
_entity_poly.pdbx_strand_id
1 'polypeptide(L)'
;MDNYVTYSNGEVGEVEKVYAIAVTDNTTLTANDSGKIILVGTDAKTITLPPSKAGLTFTFVNIGAAGNNILKVSPVSTEGISGTITLASSVVVLDGTVNKAAINTKATSVSGDSLTILGTGLAGSKAWVVTASTGIWAREA
;
A
#
# COMPACT_ATOMS: atom_id res chain seq x y z
N MET A 1 11.73 20.93 -0.69
CA MET A 1 10.90 22.15 -0.62
C MET A 1 10.04 21.97 0.61
N ASP A 2 10.28 22.77 1.62
CA ASP A 2 9.52 22.71 2.86
C ASP A 2 8.12 23.29 2.58
N ASN A 3 7.09 22.57 2.99
CA ASN A 3 5.70 22.99 2.77
C ASN A 3 5.32 23.97 3.88
N TYR A 4 5.17 25.24 3.52
CA TYR A 4 4.66 26.27 4.41
C TYR A 4 3.19 26.58 4.07
N VAL A 5 2.39 26.87 5.09
CA VAL A 5 1.04 27.43 4.95
C VAL A 5 1.04 28.82 5.55
N THR A 6 0.42 29.76 4.83
CA THR A 6 0.11 31.08 5.37
C THR A 6 -1.29 31.05 5.98
N TYR A 7 -1.36 31.27 7.28
CA TYR A 7 -2.62 31.41 8.00
C TYR A 7 -3.29 32.74 7.64
N SER A 8 -4.59 32.86 7.88
CA SER A 8 -5.37 34.07 7.56
C SER A 8 -4.91 35.32 8.32
N ASN A 9 -4.13 35.16 9.39
CA ASN A 9 -3.49 36.23 10.15
C ASN A 9 -2.09 36.63 9.59
N GLY A 10 -1.65 36.01 8.48
CA GLY A 10 -0.36 36.27 7.85
C GLY A 10 0.81 35.51 8.44
N GLU A 11 0.60 34.71 9.49
CA GLU A 11 1.64 33.85 10.05
C GLU A 11 1.96 32.71 9.07
N VAL A 12 3.24 32.35 9.00
CA VAL A 12 3.72 31.23 8.20
C VAL A 12 3.99 30.07 9.15
N GLY A 13 3.23 28.98 9.01
CA GLY A 13 3.46 27.73 9.70
C GLY A 13 4.13 26.70 8.80
N GLU A 14 5.03 25.91 9.35
CA GLU A 14 5.44 24.65 8.72
C GLU A 14 4.26 23.68 8.75
N VAL A 15 3.94 23.09 7.60
CA VAL A 15 3.04 21.94 7.59
C VAL A 15 3.86 20.72 7.96
N GLU A 16 3.56 20.10 9.11
CA GLU A 16 4.09 18.79 9.43
C GLU A 16 3.60 17.80 8.35
N LYS A 17 4.47 17.53 7.38
CA LYS A 17 4.18 16.55 6.35
C LYS A 17 4.48 15.17 6.92
N VAL A 18 3.44 14.48 7.35
CA VAL A 18 3.54 13.08 7.79
C VAL A 18 3.79 12.20 6.56
N TYR A 19 5.04 11.82 6.36
CA TYR A 19 5.47 10.95 5.24
C TYR A 19 5.25 9.47 5.50
N ALA A 20 5.12 9.07 6.77
CA ALA A 20 4.90 7.68 7.16
C ALA A 20 3.87 7.58 8.28
N ILE A 21 3.02 6.56 8.22
CA ILE A 21 2.08 6.20 9.28
C ILE A 21 2.33 4.77 9.72
N ALA A 22 2.38 4.54 11.03
CA ALA A 22 2.44 3.21 11.60
C ALA A 22 1.01 2.74 11.93
N VAL A 23 0.65 1.59 11.41
CA VAL A 23 -0.68 0.99 11.60
C VAL A 23 -0.54 -0.28 12.43
N THR A 24 -1.30 -0.36 13.52
CA THR A 24 -1.33 -1.49 14.46
C THR A 24 -2.61 -2.31 14.37
N ASP A 25 -3.61 -1.85 13.62
CA ASP A 25 -4.86 -2.56 13.41
C ASP A 25 -5.40 -2.44 11.97
N ASN A 26 -6.43 -3.20 11.64
CA ASN A 26 -7.09 -3.09 10.33
C ASN A 26 -7.50 -1.63 10.07
N THR A 27 -7.11 -1.11 8.91
CA THR A 27 -7.26 0.31 8.61
C THR A 27 -7.80 0.49 7.20
N THR A 28 -8.74 1.43 7.05
CA THR A 28 -9.20 1.87 5.73
C THR A 28 -8.53 3.19 5.41
N LEU A 29 -7.77 3.22 4.32
CA LEU A 29 -7.10 4.41 3.84
C LEU A 29 -8.06 5.32 3.07
N THR A 30 -7.72 6.60 3.03
CA THR A 30 -8.42 7.60 2.24
C THR A 30 -7.50 8.14 1.15
N ALA A 31 -8.06 8.92 0.21
CA ALA A 31 -7.24 9.62 -0.79
C ALA A 31 -6.21 10.57 -0.15
N ASN A 32 -6.45 11.07 1.06
CA ASN A 32 -5.52 11.95 1.79
C ASN A 32 -4.29 11.22 2.33
N ASP A 33 -4.32 9.89 2.34
CA ASP A 33 -3.17 9.05 2.73
C ASP A 33 -2.24 8.76 1.54
N SER A 34 -2.62 9.20 0.33
CA SER A 34 -1.80 9.05 -0.86
C SER A 34 -0.45 9.75 -0.69
N GLY A 35 0.61 9.07 -1.14
CA GLY A 35 2.00 9.51 -1.03
C GLY A 35 2.65 9.17 0.32
N LYS A 36 1.90 8.63 1.29
CA LYS A 36 2.45 8.17 2.57
C LYS A 36 3.02 6.75 2.45
N ILE A 37 3.95 6.44 3.35
CA ILE A 37 4.46 5.10 3.62
C ILE A 37 3.66 4.50 4.80
N ILE A 38 3.04 3.35 4.59
CA ILE A 38 2.23 2.65 5.58
C ILE A 38 3.07 1.52 6.16
N LEU A 39 3.51 1.71 7.40
CA LEU A 39 4.32 0.75 8.15
C LEU A 39 3.40 -0.17 8.96
N VAL A 40 3.56 -1.48 8.80
CA VAL A 40 2.75 -2.47 9.53
C VAL A 40 3.65 -3.45 10.26
N GLY A 41 3.65 -3.37 11.59
CA GLY A 41 4.46 -4.22 12.47
C GLY A 41 3.67 -5.31 13.20
N THR A 42 2.35 -5.35 13.03
CA THR A 42 1.47 -6.32 13.69
C THR A 42 1.03 -7.40 12.70
N ASP A 43 0.93 -8.65 13.16
CA ASP A 43 0.49 -9.77 12.35
C ASP A 43 -1.00 -9.65 11.96
N ALA A 44 -1.34 -10.27 10.84
CA ALA A 44 -2.71 -10.47 10.38
C ALA A 44 -3.51 -9.18 10.17
N LYS A 45 -2.87 -8.16 9.59
CA LYS A 45 -3.51 -6.88 9.32
C LYS A 45 -3.93 -6.72 7.86
N THR A 46 -5.11 -6.13 7.69
CA THR A 46 -5.67 -5.77 6.40
C THR A 46 -5.75 -4.26 6.29
N ILE A 47 -5.07 -3.73 5.29
CA ILE A 47 -5.15 -2.33 4.91
C ILE A 47 -6.03 -2.22 3.67
N THR A 48 -7.16 -1.55 3.81
CA THR A 48 -8.15 -1.39 2.74
C THR A 48 -7.90 -0.09 2.00
N LEU A 49 -7.75 -0.17 0.69
CA LEU A 49 -7.57 0.98 -0.20
C LEU A 49 -8.89 1.76 -0.35
N PRO A 50 -8.82 3.08 -0.58
CA PRO A 50 -9.98 3.81 -1.09
C PRO A 50 -10.31 3.34 -2.52
N PRO A 51 -11.46 3.75 -3.10
CA PRO A 51 -11.68 3.60 -4.53
C PRO A 51 -10.55 4.27 -5.33
N SER A 52 -10.10 3.61 -6.41
CA SER A 52 -9.01 4.11 -7.22
C SER A 52 -9.33 5.44 -7.87
N LYS A 53 -8.32 6.31 -7.92
CA LYS A 53 -8.31 7.53 -8.71
C LYS A 53 -6.93 7.67 -9.35
N ALA A 54 -6.88 8.26 -10.53
CA ALA A 54 -5.64 8.50 -11.23
C ALA A 54 -4.68 9.31 -10.35
N GLY A 55 -3.47 8.77 -10.14
CA GLY A 55 -2.39 9.45 -9.41
C GLY A 55 -2.36 9.17 -7.90
N LEU A 56 -3.30 8.41 -7.33
CA LEU A 56 -3.16 7.95 -5.95
C LEU A 56 -2.01 6.95 -5.85
N THR A 57 -1.12 7.13 -4.88
CA THR A 57 0.03 6.25 -4.66
C THR A 57 0.10 5.83 -3.20
N PHE A 58 0.38 4.56 -2.96
CA PHE A 58 0.55 4.04 -1.60
C PHE A 58 1.75 3.11 -1.57
N THR A 59 2.55 3.21 -0.52
CA THR A 59 3.66 2.29 -0.26
C THR A 59 3.42 1.59 1.05
N PHE A 60 3.30 0.26 1.01
CA PHE A 60 3.16 -0.58 2.19
C PHE A 60 4.51 -1.18 2.54
N VAL A 61 4.85 -1.24 3.82
CA VAL A 61 6.09 -1.85 4.30
C VAL A 61 5.78 -2.72 5.50
N ASN A 62 6.13 -4.00 5.42
CA ASN A 62 6.15 -4.88 6.58
C ASN A 62 7.38 -4.54 7.42
N ILE A 63 7.17 -4.16 8.69
CA ILE A 63 8.25 -3.88 9.65
C ILE A 63 8.28 -4.91 10.79
N GLY A 64 7.53 -6.00 10.62
CA GLY A 64 7.42 -7.09 11.58
C GLY A 64 8.61 -8.07 11.56
N ALA A 65 8.57 -9.02 12.49
CA ALA A 65 9.57 -10.07 12.57
C ALA A 65 9.51 -11.02 11.36
N ALA A 66 10.68 -11.52 10.96
CA ALA A 66 10.79 -12.47 9.86
C ALA A 66 9.95 -13.74 10.11
N GLY A 67 9.25 -14.22 9.08
CA GLY A 67 8.41 -15.41 9.16
C GLY A 67 7.11 -15.27 9.97
N ASN A 68 6.82 -14.08 10.52
CA ASN A 68 5.73 -13.90 11.48
C ASN A 68 4.52 -13.13 10.96
N ASN A 69 4.73 -12.07 10.18
CA ASN A 69 3.68 -11.08 9.90
C ASN A 69 3.08 -11.28 8.51
N ILE A 70 1.78 -11.58 8.46
CA ILE A 70 0.98 -11.46 7.23
C ILE A 70 0.39 -10.05 7.12
N LEU A 71 0.67 -9.38 6.00
CA LEU A 71 0.11 -8.09 5.65
C LEU A 71 -0.74 -8.24 4.38
N LYS A 72 -2.00 -7.82 4.46
CA LYS A 72 -2.95 -7.82 3.33
C LYS A 72 -3.24 -6.38 2.90
N VAL A 73 -3.11 -6.11 1.61
CA VAL A 73 -3.53 -4.86 0.96
C VAL A 73 -4.74 -5.19 0.12
N SER A 74 -5.91 -4.72 0.54
CA SER A 74 -7.18 -5.04 -0.11
C SER A 74 -7.69 -3.87 -0.95
N PRO A 75 -8.07 -4.08 -2.23
CA PRO A 75 -8.85 -3.10 -2.97
C PRO A 75 -10.30 -3.07 -2.45
N VAL A 76 -11.09 -2.10 -2.92
CA VAL A 76 -12.54 -2.15 -2.78
C VAL A 76 -13.13 -3.30 -3.62
N SER A 77 -14.35 -3.72 -3.32
CA SER A 77 -14.95 -4.94 -3.89
C SER A 77 -15.12 -4.94 -5.41
N THR A 78 -15.13 -3.78 -6.05
CA THR A 78 -15.24 -3.62 -7.52
C THR A 78 -13.89 -3.47 -8.22
N GLU A 79 -12.79 -3.52 -7.49
CA GLU A 79 -11.46 -3.18 -7.98
C GLU A 79 -10.47 -4.33 -7.73
N GLY A 80 -9.48 -4.44 -8.60
CA GLY A 80 -8.40 -5.40 -8.51
C GLY A 80 -7.03 -4.72 -8.45
N ILE A 81 -6.06 -5.45 -7.89
CA ILE A 81 -4.64 -5.08 -7.90
C ILE A 81 -3.93 -5.97 -8.91
N SER A 82 -3.27 -5.35 -9.89
CA SER A 82 -2.55 -6.06 -10.93
C SER A 82 -1.09 -5.64 -11.04
N GLY A 83 -0.27 -6.50 -11.62
CA GLY A 83 1.14 -6.22 -11.86
C GLY A 83 2.01 -7.43 -11.60
N THR A 84 3.32 -7.23 -11.70
CA THR A 84 4.32 -8.28 -11.53
C THR A 84 5.25 -7.95 -10.38
N ILE A 85 5.62 -8.96 -9.62
CA ILE A 85 6.60 -8.89 -8.54
C ILE A 85 7.78 -9.75 -8.97
N THR A 86 8.87 -9.08 -9.31
CA THR A 86 10.09 -9.75 -9.78
C THR A 86 10.96 -10.09 -8.58
N LEU A 87 11.12 -11.39 -8.35
CA LEU A 87 12.07 -11.94 -7.40
C LEU A 87 13.32 -12.37 -8.16
N ALA A 88 14.43 -12.61 -7.45
CA ALA A 88 15.68 -13.03 -8.08
C ALA A 88 15.55 -14.31 -8.94
N SER A 89 14.63 -15.22 -8.57
CA SER A 89 14.47 -16.53 -9.22
C SER A 89 13.11 -16.75 -9.89
N SER A 90 12.17 -15.81 -9.79
CA SER A 90 10.80 -16.01 -10.28
C SER A 90 10.03 -14.70 -10.39
N VAL A 91 8.92 -14.72 -11.13
CA VAL A 91 7.98 -13.60 -11.18
C VAL A 91 6.64 -14.06 -10.63
N VAL A 92 6.09 -13.33 -9.66
CA VAL A 92 4.71 -13.51 -9.19
C VAL A 92 3.82 -12.52 -9.93
N VAL A 93 2.66 -12.98 -10.40
CA VAL A 93 1.69 -12.14 -11.12
C VAL A 93 0.46 -11.92 -10.26
N LEU A 94 0.14 -10.66 -10.00
CA LEU A 94 -1.18 -10.25 -9.54
C LEU A 94 -2.04 -10.01 -10.78
N ASP A 95 -3.05 -10.85 -10.99
CA ASP A 95 -3.86 -10.87 -12.21
C ASP A 95 -4.89 -9.73 -12.28
N GLY A 96 -5.15 -9.05 -11.15
CA GLY A 96 -6.20 -8.04 -11.06
C GLY A 96 -7.59 -8.62 -10.82
N THR A 97 -7.72 -9.85 -10.32
CA THR A 97 -9.03 -10.34 -9.86
C THR A 97 -9.60 -9.36 -8.84
N VAL A 98 -10.84 -8.94 -9.06
CA VAL A 98 -11.50 -7.95 -8.20
C VAL A 98 -11.74 -8.52 -6.81
N ASN A 99 -11.74 -7.65 -5.79
CA ASN A 99 -11.96 -8.03 -4.39
C ASN A 99 -10.97 -9.09 -3.88
N LYS A 100 -9.72 -9.07 -4.38
CA LYS A 100 -8.64 -9.94 -3.91
C LYS A 100 -7.50 -9.10 -3.39
N ALA A 101 -7.08 -9.37 -2.16
CA ALA A 101 -5.95 -8.69 -1.57
C ALA A 101 -4.61 -9.13 -2.20
N ALA A 102 -3.63 -8.22 -2.20
CA ALA A 102 -2.22 -8.57 -2.31
C ALA A 102 -1.69 -8.88 -0.90
N ILE A 103 -1.03 -10.02 -0.73
CA ILE A 103 -0.66 -10.57 0.57
C ILE A 103 0.84 -10.77 0.65
N ASN A 104 1.53 -10.05 1.55
CA ASN A 104 2.90 -10.39 1.91
C ASN A 104 2.89 -11.70 2.70
N THR A 105 3.46 -12.75 2.12
CA THR A 105 3.27 -14.13 2.61
C THR A 105 4.05 -14.38 3.89
N LYS A 106 3.35 -14.85 4.94
CA LYS A 106 3.89 -15.00 6.31
C LYS A 106 5.23 -15.73 6.38
N ALA A 107 5.36 -16.89 5.73
CA ALA A 107 6.58 -17.71 5.83
C ALA A 107 7.83 -17.02 5.27
N THR A 108 7.67 -16.13 4.31
CA THR A 108 8.77 -15.42 3.66
C THR A 108 8.86 -13.96 4.06
N SER A 109 7.91 -13.47 4.86
CA SER A 109 7.84 -12.07 5.23
C SER A 109 9.09 -11.68 6.00
N VAL A 110 9.73 -10.58 5.62
CA VAL A 110 10.82 -9.98 6.38
C VAL A 110 10.60 -8.48 6.53
N SER A 111 11.20 -7.88 7.55
CA SER A 111 11.20 -6.42 7.68
C SER A 111 11.81 -5.79 6.43
N GLY A 112 11.08 -4.86 5.80
CA GLY A 112 11.47 -4.21 4.55
C GLY A 112 10.78 -4.74 3.30
N ASP A 113 10.03 -5.85 3.39
CA ASP A 113 9.13 -6.27 2.31
C ASP A 113 8.15 -5.13 2.02
N SER A 114 8.03 -4.75 0.75
CA SER A 114 7.30 -3.56 0.35
C SER A 114 6.50 -3.74 -0.92
N LEU A 115 5.42 -2.97 -1.03
CA LEU A 115 4.55 -2.93 -2.19
C LEU A 115 4.16 -1.48 -2.45
N THR A 116 4.53 -0.94 -3.60
CA THR A 116 4.07 0.36 -4.09
C THR A 116 3.09 0.15 -5.23
N ILE A 117 1.92 0.77 -5.11
CA ILE A 117 0.86 0.72 -6.11
C ILE A 117 0.42 2.12 -6.54
N LEU A 118 -0.04 2.21 -7.78
CA LEU A 118 -0.61 3.39 -8.41
C LEU A 118 -2.09 3.14 -8.73
N GLY A 119 -2.94 4.06 -8.29
CA GLY A 119 -4.34 4.15 -8.69
C GLY A 119 -4.43 4.72 -10.10
N THR A 120 -5.13 4.02 -10.98
CA THR A 120 -5.32 4.42 -12.38
C THR A 120 -6.60 5.23 -12.59
N GLY A 121 -7.56 5.12 -11.66
CA GLY A 121 -8.91 5.66 -11.82
C GLY A 121 -9.80 4.84 -12.75
N LEU A 122 -9.33 3.66 -13.20
CA LEU A 122 -10.13 2.69 -13.93
C LEU A 122 -10.86 1.76 -12.94
N ALA A 123 -12.00 1.22 -13.35
CA ALA A 123 -12.65 0.16 -12.59
C ALA A 123 -12.05 -1.22 -12.88
N GLY A 124 -12.39 -2.22 -12.05
CA GLY A 124 -12.08 -3.61 -12.30
C GLY A 124 -10.59 -3.94 -12.16
N SER A 125 -10.08 -4.80 -13.04
CA SER A 125 -8.79 -5.47 -12.84
C SER A 125 -7.55 -4.58 -12.92
N LYS A 126 -7.67 -3.36 -13.45
CA LYS A 126 -6.56 -2.41 -13.61
C LYS A 126 -6.72 -1.17 -12.75
N ALA A 127 -7.62 -1.19 -11.77
CA ALA A 127 -7.83 -0.08 -10.84
C ALA A 127 -6.55 0.28 -10.09
N TRP A 128 -5.80 -0.73 -9.63
CA TRP A 128 -4.51 -0.57 -8.98
C TRP A 128 -3.44 -1.34 -9.75
N VAL A 129 -2.29 -0.70 -9.97
CA VAL A 129 -1.14 -1.30 -10.65
C VAL A 129 0.09 -1.24 -9.76
N VAL A 130 0.77 -2.37 -9.58
CA VAL A 130 2.06 -2.45 -8.88
C VAL A 130 3.14 -1.73 -9.70
N THR A 131 3.86 -0.82 -9.06
CA THR A 131 4.95 -0.05 -9.70
C THR A 131 6.32 -0.35 -9.10
N ALA A 132 6.37 -0.81 -7.85
CA ALA A 132 7.58 -1.31 -7.21
C ALA A 132 7.22 -2.34 -6.13
N SER A 133 8.11 -3.30 -5.89
CA SER A 133 7.93 -4.28 -4.82
C SER A 133 9.25 -4.91 -4.38
N THR A 134 9.29 -5.33 -3.13
CA THR A 134 10.30 -6.19 -2.52
C THR A 134 9.60 -7.26 -1.69
N GLY A 135 10.16 -8.47 -1.64
CA GLY A 135 9.54 -9.60 -0.96
C GLY A 135 8.46 -10.27 -1.81
N ILE A 136 7.90 -11.35 -1.27
CA ILE A 136 6.87 -12.11 -1.95
C ILE A 136 5.50 -11.54 -1.59
N TRP A 137 4.73 -11.14 -2.60
CA TRP A 137 3.31 -10.87 -2.43
C TRP A 137 2.47 -11.73 -3.36
N ALA A 138 1.54 -12.47 -2.78
CA ALA A 138 0.63 -13.34 -3.51
C ALA A 138 -0.77 -12.74 -3.55
N ARG A 139 -1.54 -13.07 -4.59
CA ARG A 139 -2.97 -12.77 -4.60
C ARG A 139 -3.68 -13.67 -3.58
N GLU A 140 -4.64 -13.11 -2.86
CA GLU A 140 -5.62 -13.89 -2.09
C GLU A 140 -6.32 -14.93 -2.98
N ALA A 141 -6.48 -16.16 -2.50
CA ALA A 141 -7.08 -17.26 -3.26
C ALA A 141 -8.46 -16.90 -3.84
#